data_AF-A0A6V7FGV2-F1
#
_entry.id   AF-A0A6V7FGV2-F1
#
_cell.length_a   1.000
_cell.length_b   1.000
_cell.length_c   1.000
_cell.angle_alpha   90.00
_cell.angle_beta   90.00
_cell.angle_gamma   90.00
#
_symmetry.space_group_name_H-M   'P 1'
#
loop_
_entity.id
_entity.type
_entity.pdbx_description
1 polymer ?
#
loop_
_entity_poly.entity_id
_entity_poly.type
_entity_poly.pdbx_seq_one_letter_code
_entity_poly.pdbx_strand_id
1 'polypeptide(L)'
;MSPRTFARVYRSTCGVTPAKAVETLRVEAARRLLESGNAPIKRIAALTGLSDEQTLRRTFLRVLGVAPGDYRDRFQGTTADERFAVA
;
A
#
# COMPACT_ATOMS: atom_id res chain seq x y z
N MET A 1 0.52 -29.48 1.82
CA MET A 1 1.14 -28.93 3.05
C MET A 1 0.08 -28.21 3.86
N SER A 2 0.06 -28.33 5.19
CA SER A 2 -0.96 -27.65 6.01
C SER A 2 -0.69 -26.13 6.10
N PRO A 3 -1.72 -25.29 6.33
CA PRO A 3 -1.54 -23.84 6.52
C PRO A 3 -0.56 -23.48 7.66
N ARG A 4 -0.57 -24.26 8.74
CA ARG A 4 0.36 -24.10 9.87
C ARG A 4 1.81 -24.40 9.47
N THR A 5 2.02 -25.49 8.73
CA THR A 5 3.35 -25.86 8.23
C THR A 5 3.86 -24.79 7.27
N PHE A 6 3.02 -24.29 6.36
CA PHE A 6 3.37 -23.18 5.48
C PHE A 6 3.81 -21.94 6.27
N ALA A 7 3.00 -21.48 7.22
CA ALA A 7 3.30 -20.28 7.98
C ALA A 7 4.62 -20.40 8.77
N ARG A 8 4.90 -21.60 9.32
CA ARG A 8 6.16 -21.87 10.03
C ARG A 8 7.37 -21.81 9.10
N VAL A 9 7.32 -22.54 7.98
CA VAL A 9 8.42 -22.58 7.00
C VAL A 9 8.64 -21.21 6.37
N TYR A 10 7.57 -20.52 5.99
CA TYR A 10 7.64 -19.17 5.46
C TYR A 10 8.33 -18.22 6.45
N ARG A 11 7.93 -18.26 7.73
CA ARG A 11 8.56 -17.40 8.75
C ARG A 11 10.02 -17.76 8.98
N SER A 12 10.40 -19.03 8.97
CA SER A 12 11.81 -19.42 9.11
C SER A 12 12.66 -18.95 7.93
N THR A 13 12.09 -18.88 6.73
CA THR A 13 12.82 -18.47 5.52
C THR A 13 12.81 -16.97 5.30
N CYS A 14 11.68 -16.28 5.52
CA CYS A 14 11.47 -14.87 5.22
C CYS A 14 11.56 -13.95 6.44
N GLY A 15 11.69 -14.48 7.66
CA GLY A 15 11.76 -13.72 8.92
C GLY A 15 10.44 -13.12 9.40
N VAL A 16 9.43 -12.99 8.52
CA VAL A 16 8.11 -12.44 8.83
C VAL A 16 7.00 -13.46 8.59
N THR A 17 5.82 -13.22 9.16
CA THR A 17 4.65 -14.08 8.89
C THR A 17 4.12 -13.83 7.47
N PRO A 18 3.47 -14.84 6.84
CA PRO A 18 2.83 -14.62 5.54
C PRO A 18 1.83 -13.46 5.54
N ALA A 19 1.07 -13.31 6.63
CA ALA A 19 0.12 -12.21 6.78
C ALA A 19 0.82 -10.85 6.74
N LYS A 20 1.98 -10.72 7.40
CA LYS A 20 2.75 -9.47 7.40
C LYS A 20 3.37 -9.18 6.03
N ALA A 21 3.82 -10.20 5.32
CA ALA A 21 4.32 -10.04 3.96
C ALA A 21 3.22 -9.55 3.01
N VAL A 22 2.03 -10.17 3.07
CA VAL A 22 0.87 -9.73 2.28
C VAL A 22 0.49 -8.30 2.64
N GLU A 23 0.54 -7.93 3.92
CA GLU A 23 0.29 -6.57 4.38
C GLU A 23 1.22 -5.56 3.69
N THR A 24 2.53 -5.81 3.70
CA THR A 24 3.52 -4.96 3.04
C THR A 24 3.29 -4.86 1.54
N LEU A 25 3.07 -6.00 0.86
CA LEU A 25 2.81 -6.03 -0.58
C LEU A 25 1.55 -5.22 -0.98
N ARG A 26 0.50 -5.27 -0.16
CA ARG A 26 -0.71 -4.46 -0.37
C ARG A 26 -0.44 -2.97 -0.22
N VAL A 27 0.36 -2.58 0.77
CA VAL A 27 0.75 -1.17 0.97
C VAL A 27 1.59 -0.67 -0.19
N GLU A 28 2.54 -1.46 -0.69
CA GLU A 28 3.33 -1.10 -1.88
C GLU A 28 2.46 -0.93 -3.13
N ALA A 29 1.46 -1.80 -3.32
CA ALA A 29 0.49 -1.66 -4.40
C ALA A 29 -0.36 -0.39 -4.24
N ALA A 30 -0.82 -0.08 -3.02
CA ALA A 30 -1.54 1.15 -2.73
C ALA A 30 -0.67 2.39 -3.03
N ARG A 31 0.61 2.34 -2.67
CA ARG A 31 1.60 3.39 -2.90
C ARG A 31 1.68 3.75 -4.38
N ARG A 32 1.87 2.75 -5.25
CA ARG A 32 1.92 2.93 -6.71
C ARG A 32 0.64 3.56 -7.26
N LEU A 33 -0.53 3.14 -6.76
CA LEU A 33 -1.83 3.69 -7.19
C LEU A 33 -2.04 5.15 -6.73
N LEU A 34 -1.49 5.52 -5.56
CA LEU A 34 -1.53 6.89 -5.06
C LEU A 34 -0.59 7.81 -5.83
N GLU A 35 0.56 7.30 -6.27
CA GLU A 35 1.55 8.01 -7.08
C GLU A 35 1.05 8.21 -8.52
N SER A 36 0.39 7.21 -9.11
CA SER A 36 0.03 7.22 -10.53
C SER A 36 -1.28 7.94 -10.87
N GLY A 37 -2.11 8.33 -9.89
CA GLY A 37 -3.40 8.93 -10.21
C GLY A 37 -4.26 9.41 -9.05
N ASN A 38 -5.49 9.81 -9.41
CA ASN A 38 -6.46 10.47 -8.52
C ASN A 38 -7.60 9.54 -8.09
N ALA A 39 -7.40 8.22 -8.11
CA ALA A 39 -8.42 7.28 -7.68
C ALA A 39 -8.81 7.54 -6.21
N PRO A 40 -10.10 7.52 -5.85
CA PRO A 40 -10.51 7.73 -4.46
C PRO A 40 -9.94 6.64 -3.54
N ILE A 41 -9.63 6.98 -2.29
CA ILE A 41 -8.97 6.06 -1.34
C ILE A 41 -9.77 4.75 -1.18
N LYS A 42 -11.10 4.85 -1.12
CA LYS A 42 -12.00 3.69 -1.12
C LYS A 42 -11.79 2.75 -2.32
N ARG A 43 -11.54 3.28 -3.52
CA ARG A 43 -11.25 2.47 -4.72
C ARG A 43 -9.88 1.80 -4.61
N ILE A 44 -8.88 2.51 -4.09
CA ILE A 44 -7.53 1.96 -3.87
C ILE A 44 -7.56 0.81 -2.84
N ALA A 45 -8.35 0.94 -1.77
CA ALA A 45 -8.54 -0.15 -0.81
C ALA A 45 -9.08 -1.42 -1.48
N ALA A 46 -10.12 -1.29 -2.31
CA ALA A 46 -10.69 -2.41 -3.06
C ALA A 46 -9.68 -3.04 -4.04
N LEU A 47 -8.92 -2.22 -4.78
CA LEU A 47 -7.91 -2.70 -5.74
C LEU A 47 -6.74 -3.42 -5.06
N THR A 48 -6.46 -3.11 -3.81
CA THR A 48 -5.36 -3.72 -3.03
C THR A 48 -5.83 -4.87 -2.13
N GLY A 49 -7.10 -5.28 -2.24
CA GLY A 49 -7.66 -6.39 -1.48
C GLY A 49 -7.83 -6.09 0.01
N LEU A 50 -8.04 -4.82 0.37
CA LEU A 50 -8.40 -4.37 1.71
C LEU A 50 -9.91 -4.10 1.77
N SER A 51 -10.53 -4.46 2.90
CA SER A 51 -11.99 -4.44 3.04
C SER A 51 -12.59 -3.05 2.89
N ASP A 52 -11.90 -2.03 3.42
CA ASP A 52 -12.37 -0.65 3.43
C ASP A 52 -11.21 0.35 3.54
N GLU A 53 -11.56 1.63 3.44
CA GLU A 53 -10.64 2.76 3.57
C GLU A 53 -9.97 2.85 4.95
N GLN A 54 -10.68 2.50 6.02
CA GLN A 54 -10.10 2.53 7.38
C GLN A 54 -9.02 1.45 7.55
N THR A 55 -9.24 0.28 6.96
CA THR A 55 -8.28 -0.82 6.90
C THR A 55 -7.05 -0.41 6.10
N LEU A 56 -7.23 0.23 4.94
CA LEU A 56 -6.12 0.82 4.18
C LEU A 56 -5.36 1.84 5.01
N ARG A 57 -6.03 2.80 5.64
CA ARG A 57 -5.39 3.84 6.46
C ARG A 57 -4.57 3.24 7.59
N ARG A 58 -5.14 2.31 8.37
CA ARG A 58 -4.45 1.64 9.50
C ARG A 58 -3.24 0.84 9.04
N THR A 59 -3.37 0.14 7.91
CA THR A 59 -2.31 -0.69 7.35
C THR A 59 -1.17 0.17 6.80
N PHE A 60 -1.50 1.21 6.04
CA PHE A 60 -0.54 2.14 5.47
C PHE A 60 0.23 2.90 6.57
N LEU A 61 -0.47 3.38 7.60
CA LEU A 61 0.17 3.99 8.78
C LEU A 61 1.11 3.02 9.50
N ARG A 62 0.72 1.75 9.67
CA ARG A 62 1.55 0.74 10.34
C ARG A 62 2.83 0.41 9.56
N VAL A 63 2.77 0.45 8.22
CA VAL A 63 3.89 0.06 7.36
C VAL A 63 4.78 1.25 6.98
N LEU A 64 4.20 2.43 6.71
CA LEU A 64 4.91 3.61 6.20
C LEU A 64 4.90 4.82 7.14
N GLY A 65 4.15 4.77 8.25
CA GLY A 65 4.13 5.85 9.25
C GLY A 65 3.38 7.12 8.83
N VAL A 66 2.74 7.13 7.65
CA VAL A 66 1.99 8.28 7.12
C VAL A 66 0.61 7.85 6.65
N ALA A 67 -0.38 8.75 6.63
CA ALA A 67 -1.70 8.40 6.10
C ALA A 67 -1.69 8.39 4.55
N PRO A 68 -2.55 7.59 3.89
CA PRO A 68 -2.63 7.55 2.43
C PRO A 68 -2.94 8.90 1.78
N GLY A 69 -3.75 9.74 2.44
CA GLY A 69 -4.08 11.10 1.99
C GLY A 69 -2.85 12.01 2.05
N ASP A 70 -2.23 12.12 3.23
CA ASP A 70 -0.99 12.90 3.40
C ASP A 70 0.13 12.42 2.47
N TYR A 71 0.22 11.10 2.22
CA TYR A 71 1.14 10.54 1.24
C TYR A 71 0.82 11.09 -0.15
N ARG A 72 -0.43 10.95 -0.61
CA ARG A 72 -0.85 11.47 -1.92
C ARG A 72 -0.54 12.96 -2.07
N ASP A 73 -0.87 13.79 -1.10
CA ASP A 73 -0.71 15.24 -1.20
C ASP A 73 0.76 15.62 -1.43
N ARG A 74 1.70 14.91 -0.78
CA ARG A 74 3.15 15.10 -0.96
C ARG A 74 3.62 14.75 -2.37
N PHE A 75 3.08 13.68 -2.97
CA PHE A 75 3.51 13.21 -4.30
C PHE A 75 2.80 13.94 -5.44
N GLN A 76 1.55 14.38 -5.25
CA GLN A 76 0.83 15.18 -6.24
C GLN A 76 1.39 16.59 -6.39
N GLY A 77 1.99 17.15 -5.33
CA GLY A 77 2.75 18.39 -5.41
C GLY A 77 3.99 18.30 -6.31
N THR A 78 4.51 17.09 -6.58
CA THR A 78 5.70 16.88 -7.44
C THR A 78 5.31 16.62 -8.90
N THR A 79 4.18 15.95 -9.18
CA THR A 79 3.75 15.61 -10.55
C THR A 79 3.01 16.73 -11.30
N ALA A 80 2.55 17.77 -10.60
CA ALA A 80 1.91 18.92 -11.23
C ALA A 80 2.90 19.82 -12.00
N ASP A 81 4.21 19.72 -11.72
CA ASP A 81 5.25 20.58 -12.30
C ASP A 81 5.79 20.04 -13.64
N GLU A 82 5.68 18.73 -13.90
CA GLU A 82 6.18 18.11 -15.14
C GLU A 82 5.19 18.24 -16.34
N ARG A 83 3.94 18.62 -16.08
CA ARG A 83 2.90 18.75 -17.13
C ARG A 83 2.87 20.14 -17.80
N PHE A 84 3.67 21.09 -17.32
CA PHE A 84 3.83 22.42 -17.89
C PHE A 84 5.26 22.71 -18.40
N ALA A 85 6.20 21.77 -18.28
CA ALA A 85 7.60 21.95 -18.66
C ALA A 85 7.95 21.60 -20.14
N VAL A 86 6.95 21.36 -20.98
CA VAL A 86 7.12 21.25 -22.44
C VAL A 86 6.15 22.22 -23.10
N ALA A 87 6.57 23.47 -23.22
CA ALA A 87 6.01 24.49 -24.10
C ALA A 87 7.14 25.44 -24.54
#